data_AF-A0AA42PII7-F1
#
_entry.id   AF-A0AA42PII7-F1
#
_cell.length_a   1.000
_cell.length_b   1.000
_cell.length_c   1.000
_cell.angle_alpha   90.00
_cell.angle_beta   90.00
_cell.angle_gamma   90.00
#
_symmetry.space_group_name_H-M   'P 1'
#
loop_
_entity.id
_entity.type
_entity.pdbx_description
1 polymer ?
#
loop_
_entity_poly.entity_id
_entity_poly.type
_entity_poly.pdbx_seq_one_letter_code
_entity_poly.pdbx_strand_id
1 'polypeptide(L)' 'MTGFWSKRQVRDRLGFHTDAELAHFFGISRSAVSQWPKDGPIPALRQYILHQQYPNLFPVVEAAEPEFE' A
#
# COMPACT_ATOMS: atom_id res chain seq x y z
N MET A 1 -2.00 4.74 -15.85
CA MET A 1 -1.53 3.55 -15.12
C MET A 1 -0.47 4.01 -14.16
N THR A 2 -0.71 3.98 -12.86
CA THR A 2 0.25 4.45 -11.87
C THR A 2 0.78 3.26 -11.08
N GLY A 3 2.09 3.00 -11.20
CA GLY A 3 2.80 1.89 -10.53
C GLY A 3 2.98 2.09 -9.02
N PHE A 4 1.94 2.54 -8.33
CA PHE A 4 1.95 2.76 -6.89
C PHE A 4 0.68 2.25 -6.23
N TRP A 5 0.81 1.87 -4.96
CA TRP A 5 -0.32 1.45 -4.13
C TRP A 5 -0.88 2.64 -3.35
N SER A 6 -2.18 2.89 -3.52
CA SER A 6 -2.90 3.88 -2.73
C SER A 6 -3.22 3.34 -1.34
N LYS A 7 -3.51 4.25 -0.38
CA LYS A 7 -3.92 3.86 0.97
C LYS A 7 -5.09 2.88 0.95
N ARG A 8 -6.08 3.12 0.07
CA ARG A 8 -7.26 2.26 -0.07
C ARG A 8 -6.88 0.86 -0.55
N GLN A 9 -6.07 0.76 -1.61
CA GLN A 9 -5.64 -0.53 -2.15
C GLN A 9 -4.85 -1.35 -1.13
N VAL A 10 -3.96 -0.69 -0.38
CA VAL A 10 -3.17 -1.35 0.67
C VAL A 10 -4.07 -1.89 1.77
N ARG A 11 -5.03 -1.07 2.22
CA ARG A 11 -6.00 -1.47 3.24
C ARG A 11 -6.85 -2.66 2.77
N ASP A 12 -7.41 -2.58 1.58
CA ASP A 12 -8.30 -3.61 1.03
C ASP A 12 -7.54 -4.94 0.81
N ARG A 13 -6.29 -4.91 0.34
CA ARG A 13 -5.46 -6.12 0.15
C ARG A 13 -4.99 -6.76 1.46
N LEU A 14 -4.73 -5.96 2.48
CA LEU A 14 -4.38 -6.47 3.82
C LEU A 14 -5.62 -6.93 4.60
N GLY A 15 -6.83 -6.74 4.07
CA GLY A 15 -8.07 -7.06 4.77
C GLY A 15 -8.35 -6.15 5.97
N PHE A 16 -7.75 -4.96 6.00
CA PHE A 16 -8.00 -3.98 7.04
C PHE A 16 -9.23 -3.15 6.71
N HIS A 17 -9.95 -2.69 7.72
CA HIS A 17 -11.13 -1.84 7.55
C HIS A 17 -10.88 -0.42 8.01
N THR A 18 -9.85 -0.22 8.85
CA THR A 18 -9.57 1.06 9.50
C THR A 18 -8.13 1.52 9.31
N ASP A 19 -7.94 2.84 9.35
CA ASP A 19 -6.61 3.45 9.33
C ASP A 19 -5.82 3.13 10.63
N ALA A 20 -6.51 2.71 11.69
CA ALA A 20 -5.88 2.29 12.95
C ALA A 20 -5.18 0.94 12.83
N GLU A 21 -5.82 -0.04 12.18
CA GLU A 21 -5.21 -1.34 11.87
C GLU A 21 -3.99 -1.17 10.97
N LEU A 22 -4.12 -0.34 9.93
CA LEU A 22 -3.02 -0.01 9.04
C LEU A 22 -1.86 0.67 9.80
N ALA A 23 -2.16 1.55 10.75
CA ALA A 23 -1.15 2.21 11.56
C ALA A 23 -0.44 1.24 12.51
N HIS A 24 -1.19 0.34 13.15
CA HIS A 24 -0.66 -0.71 14.01
C HIS A 24 0.28 -1.64 13.23
N PHE A 25 -0.13 -2.06 12.04
CA PHE A 25 0.67 -2.86 11.12
C PHE A 25 2.03 -2.20 10.80
N PHE A 26 2.03 -0.90 10.53
CA PHE A 26 3.25 -0.15 10.21
C PHE A 26 4.04 0.34 11.44
N GLY A 27 3.54 0.10 12.66
CA GLY A 27 4.13 0.61 13.89
C GLY A 27 4.17 2.14 13.97
N ILE A 28 3.19 2.82 13.38
CA ILE A 28 3.08 4.29 13.38
C ILE A 28 1.77 4.76 14.01
N SER A 29 1.64 6.07 14.20
CA SER A 29 0.40 6.65 14.70
C SER A 29 -0.70 6.65 13.64
N ARG A 30 -1.96 6.49 14.07
CA ARG A 30 -3.14 6.65 13.21
C ARG A 30 -3.15 8.02 12.53
N SER A 31 -2.72 9.08 13.22
CA SER A 31 -2.64 10.43 12.67
C SER A 31 -1.69 10.52 11.48
N ALA A 32 -0.57 9.79 11.50
CA ALA A 32 0.35 9.72 10.37
C ALA A 32 -0.31 9.05 9.14
N VAL A 33 -1.04 7.96 9.34
CA VAL A 33 -1.81 7.28 8.26
C VAL A 33 -2.95 8.16 7.73
N SER A 34 -3.58 8.95 8.60
CA SER A 34 -4.64 9.88 8.20
C SER A 34 -4.14 11.00 7.30
N GLN A 35 -2.86 11.37 7.40
CA GLN A 35 -2.23 12.40 6.56
C GLN A 35 -1.81 11.87 5.19
N TRP A 36 -1.85 10.55 4.96
CA TRP A 36 -1.52 10.00 3.66
C TRP A 36 -2.55 10.42 2.60
N PRO A 37 -2.10 10.63 1.36
CA PRO A 37 -3.00 10.95 0.26
C PRO A 37 -4.02 9.82 0.09
N LYS A 38 -5.31 10.17 0.01
CA LYS A 38 -6.41 9.20 -0.14
C LYS A 38 -6.29 8.42 -1.45
N ASP A 39 -6.06 9.16 -2.54
CA ASP A 39 -6.04 8.65 -3.91
C ASP A 39 -4.61 8.67 -4.50
N GLY A 40 -3.61 8.96 -3.67
CA GLY A 40 -2.21 9.00 -4.04
C GLY A 40 -1.39 7.85 -3.44
N PRO A 41 -0.13 7.73 -3.85
CA PRO A 41 0.79 6.71 -3.34
C PRO A 41 0.96 6.85 -1.82
N ILE A 42 0.97 5.73 -1.10
CA ILE A 42 1.50 5.73 0.27
C ILE A 42 3.01 6.06 0.24
N PRO A 43 3.62 6.52 1.33
CA PRO A 43 5.05 6.87 1.35
C PRO A 43 5.95 5.72 0.84
N ALA A 44 6.98 6.05 0.06
CA ALA A 44 7.84 5.06 -0.60
C ALA A 44 8.43 4.02 0.36
N LEU A 45 8.86 4.44 1.56
CA LEU A 45 9.34 3.53 2.61
C LEU A 45 8.29 2.47 3.00
N ARG A 46 7.01 2.85 3.04
CA ARG A 46 5.91 1.95 3.39
C ARG A 46 5.59 0.99 2.26
N GLN A 47 5.71 1.44 1.00
CA GLN A 47 5.64 0.55 -0.15
C GLN A 47 6.74 -0.50 -0.09
N TYR A 48 7.99 -0.09 0.16
CA TYR A 48 9.12 -1.01 0.29
C TYR A 48 8.88 -2.08 1.38
N ILE A 49 8.42 -1.67 2.57
CA ILE A 49 8.11 -2.62 3.66
C ILE A 49 7.04 -3.64 3.21
N LEU A 50 5.98 -3.19 2.54
CA LEU A 50 4.94 -4.09 2.02
C LEU A 50 5.50 -5.09 1.00
N HIS A 51 6.36 -4.64 0.09
CA HIS A 51 7.02 -5.52 -0.87
C HIS A 51 7.90 -6.57 -0.18
N GLN A 52 8.63 -6.18 0.87
CA GLN A 52 9.50 -7.11 1.61
C GLN A 52 8.71 -8.12 2.43
N GLN A 53 7.61 -7.71 3.06
CA GLN A 53 6.83 -8.57 3.95
C GLN A 53 5.79 -9.43 3.21
N TYR A 54 5.22 -8.88 2.15
CA TYR A 54 4.13 -9.52 1.39
C TYR A 54 4.38 -9.38 -0.11
N PRO A 55 5.46 -9.98 -0.65
CA PRO A 55 5.81 -9.85 -2.07
C PRO A 55 4.68 -10.34 -3.01
N ASN A 56 3.88 -11.31 -2.57
CA ASN A 56 2.74 -11.83 -3.35
C ASN A 56 1.53 -10.88 -3.36
N LEU A 57 1.30 -10.15 -2.26
CA LEU A 57 0.18 -9.19 -2.17
C LEU A 57 0.56 -7.82 -2.71
N PHE A 58 1.84 -7.48 -2.65
CA PHE A 58 2.41 -6.25 -3.16
C PHE A 58 3.64 -6.63 -3.99
N PRO A 59 3.45 -7.02 -5.26
CA PRO A 59 4.56 -7.16 -6.19
C PRO A 59 5.11 -5.76 -6.51
N VAL A 60 6.43 -5.66 -6.74
CA VAL A 60 7.03 -4.44 -7.28
C VAL A 60 6.38 -4.23 -8.64
N VAL A 61 5.56 -3.18 -8.75
CA VAL A 61 4.92 -2.82 -10.01
C VAL A 61 5.95 -2.09 -10.86
N GLU A 62 7.01 -2.79 -11.29
CA GLU A 62 7.59 -2.47 -12.59
C GLU A 62 6.45 -2.71 -13.57
N ALA A 63 6.09 -1.65 -14.30
CA ALA A 63 4.94 -1.59 -15.20
C ALA A 63 4.58 -2.99 -15.72
N ALA A 64 3.52 -3.59 -15.18
CA ALA A 64 3.02 -4.84 -15.73
C ALA A 64 2.71 -4.53 -17.19
N GLU A 65 3.58 -5.02 -18.09
CA GLU A 65 3.25 -5.04 -19.50
C GLU A 65 1.92 -5.78 -19.59
N PRO A 66 0.93 -5.23 -20.28
CA PRO A 66 -0.33 -5.92 -20.46
C PRO A 66 0.00 -7.23 -21.19
N GLU A 67 -0.14 -8.35 -20.50
CA GLU A 67 -0.27 -9.64 -21.15
C GLU A 67 -1.57 -9.55 -21.97
N PHE A 68 -1.41 -9.27 -23.26
CA PHE A 68 -2.45 -9.44 -24.25
C PHE A 68 -2.56 -10.94 -24.55
N GLU A 69 -3.74 -11.52 -24.30
CA GLU A 69 -4.19 -12.77 -24.93
C GLU A 69 -5.53 -12.53 -25.63
#